data_AF-A0ABD3QM09-F1
#
_entry.id   AF-A0ABD3QM09-F1
#
_cell.length_a   1.000
_cell.length_b   1.000
_cell.length_c   1.000
_cell.angle_alpha   90.00
_cell.angle_beta   90.00
_cell.angle_gamma   90.00
#
_symmetry.space_group_name_H-M   'P 1'
#
loop_
_entity.id
_entity.type
_entity.pdbx_description
1 polymer ?
#
loop_
_entity_poly.entity_id
_entity_poly.type
_entity_poly.pdbx_seq_one_letter_code
_entity_poly.pdbx_strand_id
1 'polypeptide(L)'
;MDDYVPITPLDVKLFFIFLVVFLGGYYRTVLSPVAGRPDGFGNSSGISNLHSVPLCALACLSLNQIIPESVPICWSVSFFVVDLLDCVVRREAMWFVHAVISLTLNLLTGRSARHRALRSVSKGFFAEASTPFLNHWKNSKSYPSYVVFFVVFTLCRVIWVPYFIYMTYAVHMNGEIDMLIWPSLAFCVLQFVWYAKMCRIVVNYKLPKEVMEQSSKEQ
;
A
#
# COMPACT_ATOMS: atom_id res chain seq x y z
N MET A 1 27.48 -9.63 7.68
CA MET A 1 26.70 -10.44 6.72
C MET A 1 25.34 -10.56 7.35
N ASP A 2 24.30 -9.95 6.78
CA ASP A 2 22.98 -10.01 7.41
C ASP A 2 22.49 -11.46 7.43
N ASP A 3 22.17 -11.95 8.63
CA ASP A 3 21.51 -13.23 8.76
C ASP A 3 20.13 -13.13 8.10
N TYR A 4 19.89 -14.01 7.14
CA TYR A 4 18.60 -14.10 6.47
C TYR A 4 17.71 -15.10 7.19
N VAL A 5 16.45 -14.71 7.43
CA VAL A 5 15.43 -15.63 7.91
C VAL A 5 15.11 -16.64 6.80
N PRO A 6 15.22 -17.95 7.06
CA PRO A 6 14.92 -18.96 6.06
C PRO A 6 13.43 -18.96 5.73
N ILE A 7 13.12 -19.20 4.45
CA ILE A 7 11.73 -19.37 4.00
C ILE A 7 11.27 -20.75 4.45
N THR A 8 10.18 -20.78 5.22
CA THR A 8 9.63 -22.02 5.74
C THR A 8 8.59 -22.62 4.77
N PRO A 9 8.29 -23.93 4.87
CA PRO A 9 7.17 -24.52 4.14
C PRO A 9 5.82 -23.86 4.43
N LEU A 10 5.64 -23.29 5.62
CA LEU A 10 4.43 -22.56 5.99
C LEU A 10 4.33 -21.25 5.18
N ASP A 11 5.43 -20.51 5.03
CA ASP A 11 5.44 -19.25 4.26
C ASP A 11 5.07 -19.50 2.80
N VAL A 12 5.61 -20.56 2.21
CA VAL A 12 5.28 -20.97 0.83
C VAL A 12 3.78 -21.30 0.71
N LYS A 13 3.22 -22.06 1.65
CA LYS A 13 1.79 -22.38 1.66
C LYS A 13 0.93 -21.13 1.80
N LEU A 14 1.25 -20.23 2.73
CA LEU A 14 0.54 -18.97 2.94
C LEU A 14 0.58 -18.10 1.69
N PHE A 15 1.75 -17.96 1.05
CA PHE A 15 1.91 -17.23 -0.20
C PHE A 15 0.97 -17.78 -1.28
N PHE A 16 0.96 -19.09 -1.54
CA PHE A 16 0.08 -19.64 -2.58
C PHE A 16 -1.41 -19.49 -2.24
N ILE A 17 -1.80 -19.67 -0.97
CA ILE A 17 -3.18 -19.46 -0.55
C ILE A 17 -3.62 -18.01 -0.81
N PHE A 18 -2.82 -17.04 -0.40
CA PHE A 18 -3.14 -15.62 -0.60
C PHE A 18 -3.03 -15.21 -2.07
N LEU A 19 -2.09 -15.76 -2.83
CA LEU A 19 -1.98 -15.53 -4.27
C LEU A 19 -3.23 -16.00 -5.01
N VAL A 20 -3.79 -17.17 -4.65
CA VAL A 20 -5.06 -17.64 -5.22
C VAL A 20 -6.21 -16.66 -4.91
N VAL A 21 -6.26 -16.10 -3.70
CA VAL A 21 -7.26 -15.07 -3.33
C VAL A 21 -7.14 -13.85 -4.24
N PHE A 22 -5.93 -13.31 -4.43
CA PHE A 22 -5.73 -12.12 -5.25
C PHE A 22 -5.89 -12.37 -6.74
N LEU A 23 -5.48 -13.53 -7.26
CA LEU A 23 -5.73 -13.93 -8.65
C LEU A 23 -7.22 -14.13 -8.91
N GLY A 24 -7.96 -14.74 -7.98
CA GLY A 24 -9.42 -14.86 -8.06
C GLY A 24 -10.10 -13.49 -8.05
N GLY A 25 -9.63 -12.57 -7.20
CA GLY A 25 -10.03 -11.17 -7.20
C GLY A 25 -9.78 -10.50 -8.55
N TYR A 26 -8.54 -10.57 -9.05
CA TYR A 26 -8.12 -10.01 -10.34
C TYR A 26 -8.97 -10.53 -11.49
N TYR A 27 -9.17 -11.85 -11.57
CA TYR A 27 -10.02 -12.45 -12.58
C TYR A 27 -11.43 -11.85 -12.52
N ARG A 28 -12.04 -11.79 -11.32
CA ARG A 28 -13.40 -11.28 -11.17
C ARG A 28 -13.53 -9.81 -11.55
N THR A 29 -12.57 -8.96 -11.20
CA THR A 29 -12.71 -7.50 -11.38
C THR A 29 -12.10 -6.96 -12.66
N VAL A 30 -11.14 -7.66 -13.28
CA VAL A 30 -10.43 -7.19 -14.47
C VAL A 30 -10.73 -8.07 -15.67
N LEU A 31 -10.58 -9.39 -15.56
CA LEU A 31 -10.65 -10.30 -16.72
C LEU A 31 -12.04 -10.86 -17.01
N SER A 32 -12.95 -10.86 -16.03
CA SER A 32 -14.26 -11.49 -16.17
C SER A 32 -15.07 -10.83 -17.29
N PRO A 33 -15.63 -11.60 -18.23
CA PRO A 33 -16.43 -11.04 -19.33
C PRO A 33 -17.75 -10.42 -18.86
N VAL A 34 -18.21 -10.77 -17.65
CA VAL A 34 -19.49 -10.32 -17.10
C VAL A 34 -19.34 -9.15 -16.14
N ALA A 35 -18.29 -9.17 -15.31
CA ALA A 35 -18.12 -8.23 -14.20
C ALA A 35 -16.80 -7.42 -14.28
N GLY A 36 -15.89 -7.83 -15.18
CA GLY A 36 -14.57 -7.23 -15.31
C GLY A 36 -14.64 -5.84 -15.92
N ARG A 37 -13.75 -4.97 -15.45
CA ARG A 37 -13.48 -3.66 -16.06
C ARG A 37 -12.00 -3.60 -16.41
N PRO A 38 -11.62 -3.23 -17.64
CA PRO A 38 -10.22 -3.14 -18.08
C PRO A 38 -9.48 -1.95 -17.44
N ASP A 39 -10.10 -1.28 -16.47
CA ASP A 39 -9.54 -0.16 -15.73
C ASP A 39 -8.36 -0.56 -14.84
N GLY A 40 -8.08 -1.87 -14.69
CA GLY A 40 -6.90 -2.40 -14.01
C GLY A 40 -7.09 -2.65 -12.51
N PHE A 41 -6.15 -3.42 -11.94
CA PHE A 41 -6.19 -3.92 -10.56
C PHE A 41 -6.16 -2.78 -9.54
N GLY A 42 -5.28 -1.80 -9.73
CA GLY A 42 -5.17 -0.61 -8.87
C GLY A 42 -6.37 0.35 -8.93
N ASN A 43 -7.24 0.22 -9.94
CA ASN A 43 -8.48 1.01 -10.02
C ASN A 43 -9.69 0.31 -9.41
N SER A 44 -9.57 -0.97 -9.06
CA SER A 44 -10.59 -1.69 -8.32
C SER A 44 -10.55 -1.30 -6.84
N SER A 45 -11.41 -0.35 -6.46
CA SER A 45 -11.60 0.06 -5.06
C SER A 45 -11.84 -1.13 -4.12
N GLY A 46 -12.54 -2.16 -4.60
CA GLY A 46 -12.84 -3.37 -3.82
C GLY A 46 -11.60 -4.20 -3.50
N ILE A 47 -10.73 -4.44 -4.48
CA ILE A 47 -9.51 -5.25 -4.26
C ILE A 47 -8.50 -4.47 -3.44
N SER A 48 -8.29 -3.19 -3.74
CA SER A 48 -7.37 -2.36 -2.96
C SER A 48 -7.81 -2.29 -1.48
N ASN A 49 -9.13 -2.18 -1.21
CA ASN A 49 -9.65 -2.27 0.16
C ASN A 49 -9.48 -3.66 0.78
N LEU A 50 -9.74 -4.72 -0.01
CA LEU A 50 -9.52 -6.10 0.42
C LEU A 50 -8.06 -6.33 0.79
N HIS A 51 -7.10 -5.71 0.13
CA HIS A 51 -5.71 -5.78 0.54
C HIS A 51 -5.44 -4.93 1.79
N SER A 52 -5.70 -3.62 1.72
CA SER A 52 -5.21 -2.66 2.71
C SER A 52 -5.85 -2.82 4.10
N VAL A 53 -7.16 -3.09 4.19
CA VAL A 53 -7.84 -3.20 5.51
C VAL A 53 -7.37 -4.43 6.28
N PRO A 54 -7.44 -5.67 5.73
CA PRO A 54 -6.85 -6.84 6.38
C PRO A 54 -5.36 -6.70 6.61
N LEU A 55 -4.60 -6.08 5.71
CA LEU A 55 -3.17 -5.89 5.90
C LEU A 55 -2.86 -5.05 7.14
N CYS A 56 -3.56 -3.92 7.34
CA CYS A 56 -3.39 -3.12 8.56
C CYS A 56 -3.80 -3.89 9.82
N ALA A 57 -4.87 -4.70 9.77
CA ALA A 57 -5.26 -5.54 10.89
C ALA A 57 -4.21 -6.61 11.22
N LEU A 58 -3.70 -7.32 10.20
CA LEU A 58 -2.64 -8.31 10.35
C LEU A 58 -1.33 -7.67 10.83
N ALA A 59 -1.02 -6.44 10.39
CA ALA A 59 0.12 -5.67 10.88
C ALA A 59 -0.02 -5.36 12.38
N CYS A 60 -1.20 -4.92 12.84
CA CYS A 60 -1.48 -4.74 14.26
C CYS A 60 -1.29 -6.04 15.05
N LEU A 61 -1.86 -7.15 14.59
CA LEU A 61 -1.71 -8.46 15.25
C LEU A 61 -0.24 -8.89 15.32
N SER A 62 0.50 -8.66 14.24
CA SER A 62 1.94 -8.96 14.16
C SER A 62 2.77 -8.11 15.13
N LEU A 63 2.47 -6.82 15.25
CA LEU A 63 3.17 -5.90 16.16
C LEU A 63 2.88 -6.21 17.63
N ASN A 64 1.67 -6.68 17.93
CA ASN A 64 1.31 -7.22 19.24
C ASN A 64 1.83 -8.66 19.45
N GLN A 65 2.65 -9.18 18.52
CA GLN A 65 3.24 -10.51 18.57
C GLN A 65 2.24 -11.68 18.62
N ILE A 66 0.98 -11.44 18.27
CA ILE A 66 -0.08 -12.46 18.24
C ILE A 66 0.13 -13.41 17.05
N ILE A 67 0.62 -12.88 15.93
CA ILE A 67 0.93 -13.66 14.73
C ILE A 67 2.37 -13.39 14.26
N PRO A 68 3.00 -14.33 13.54
CA PRO A 68 4.29 -14.07 12.89
C PRO A 68 4.10 -13.08 11.74
N GLU A 69 5.06 -12.16 11.52
CA GLU A 69 4.94 -11.17 10.44
C GLU A 69 5.09 -11.78 9.05
N SER A 70 5.47 -13.05 8.94
CA SER A 70 5.36 -13.76 7.66
C SER A 70 3.92 -13.82 7.15
N VAL A 71 2.90 -13.80 8.01
CA VAL A 71 1.49 -13.77 7.58
C VAL A 71 1.15 -12.48 6.82
N PRO A 72 1.27 -11.26 7.40
CA PRO A 72 1.02 -10.04 6.65
C PRO A 72 2.01 -9.82 5.49
N ILE A 73 3.26 -10.29 5.58
CA ILE A 73 4.19 -10.28 4.44
C ILE A 73 3.64 -11.12 3.28
N CYS A 74 3.24 -12.37 3.52
CA CYS A 74 2.71 -13.23 2.47
C CYS A 74 1.44 -12.64 1.86
N TRP A 75 0.57 -12.03 2.68
CA TRP A 75 -0.63 -11.32 2.22
C TRP A 75 -0.26 -10.18 1.26
N SER A 76 0.67 -9.32 1.67
CA SER A 76 1.06 -8.15 0.88
C SER A 76 1.85 -8.51 -0.38
N VAL A 77 2.81 -9.45 -0.28
CA VAL A 77 3.59 -9.93 -1.44
C VAL A 77 2.65 -10.52 -2.49
N SER A 78 1.67 -11.33 -2.08
CA SER A 78 0.71 -11.93 -3.01
C SER A 78 -0.09 -10.88 -3.78
N PHE A 79 -0.53 -9.82 -3.10
CA PHE A 79 -1.19 -8.69 -3.76
C PHE A 79 -0.27 -7.98 -4.74
N PHE A 80 0.94 -7.60 -4.32
CA PHE A 80 1.85 -6.83 -5.16
C PHE A 80 2.43 -7.62 -6.33
N VAL A 81 2.49 -8.96 -6.26
CA VAL A 81 2.82 -9.80 -7.42
C VAL A 81 1.74 -9.64 -8.51
N VAL A 82 0.47 -9.71 -8.13
CA VAL A 82 -0.65 -9.53 -9.08
C VAL A 82 -0.69 -8.10 -9.60
N ASP A 83 -0.47 -7.10 -8.74
CA ASP A 83 -0.40 -5.69 -9.12
C ASP A 83 0.73 -5.41 -10.11
N LEU A 84 1.92 -5.98 -9.88
CA LEU A 84 3.06 -5.85 -10.79
C LEU A 84 2.74 -6.42 -12.18
N LEU A 85 2.13 -7.61 -12.24
CA LEU A 85 1.74 -8.24 -13.50
C LEU A 85 0.71 -7.39 -14.25
N ASP A 86 -0.30 -6.85 -13.56
CA ASP A 86 -1.28 -5.95 -14.17
C ASP A 86 -0.63 -4.67 -14.71
N CYS A 87 0.29 -4.08 -13.94
CA CYS A 87 1.03 -2.89 -14.36
C CYS A 87 1.86 -3.12 -15.62
N VAL A 88 2.46 -4.30 -15.79
CA VAL A 88 3.20 -4.68 -17.00
C VAL A 88 2.27 -4.76 -18.20
N VAL A 89 1.11 -5.43 -18.04
CA VAL A 89 0.12 -5.56 -19.12
C VAL A 89 -0.42 -4.19 -19.53
N ARG A 90 -0.70 -3.31 -18.55
CA ARG A 90 -1.28 -1.98 -18.78
C ARG A 90 -0.24 -0.90 -19.11
N ARG A 91 1.06 -1.22 -19.01
CA ARG A 91 2.21 -0.34 -19.29
C ARG A 91 2.21 0.96 -18.46
N GLU A 92 1.74 0.89 -17.22
CA GLU A 92 1.65 2.06 -16.33
C GLU A 92 2.94 2.21 -15.50
N ALA A 93 3.90 3.00 -16.01
CA ALA A 93 5.24 3.10 -15.42
C ALA A 93 5.26 3.52 -13.93
N MET A 94 4.44 4.49 -13.53
CA MET A 94 4.43 4.95 -12.13
C MET A 94 3.94 3.87 -11.15
N TRP A 95 2.95 3.08 -11.55
CA TRP A 95 2.42 1.97 -10.75
C TRP A 95 3.36 0.77 -10.76
N PHE A 96 4.02 0.51 -11.90
CA PHE A 96 5.09 -0.48 -11.98
C PHE A 96 6.23 -0.16 -10.98
N VAL A 97 6.72 1.08 -10.96
CA VAL A 97 7.77 1.51 -10.02
C VAL A 97 7.30 1.33 -8.57
N HIS A 98 6.05 1.70 -8.27
CA HIS A 98 5.48 1.48 -6.94
C HIS A 98 5.47 0.00 -6.56
N ALA A 99 4.95 -0.88 -7.42
CA ALA A 99 4.88 -2.31 -7.17
C ALA A 99 6.27 -2.94 -6.96
N VAL A 100 7.27 -2.54 -7.76
CA VAL A 100 8.66 -3.00 -7.60
C VAL A 100 9.25 -2.58 -6.25
N ILE A 101 9.09 -1.31 -5.85
CA ILE A 101 9.58 -0.82 -4.56
C ILE A 101 8.87 -1.56 -3.43
N SER A 102 7.54 -1.70 -3.49
CA SER A 102 6.74 -2.40 -2.49
C SER A 102 7.14 -3.87 -2.35
N LEU A 103 7.35 -4.60 -3.44
CA LEU A 103 7.84 -5.98 -3.40
C LEU A 103 9.25 -6.08 -2.82
N THR A 104 10.14 -5.17 -3.23
CA THR A 104 11.51 -5.13 -2.73
C THR A 104 11.52 -4.93 -1.21
N LEU A 105 10.74 -3.98 -0.70
CA LEU A 105 10.61 -3.74 0.73
C LEU A 105 9.99 -4.94 1.45
N ASN A 106 8.93 -5.54 0.91
CA ASN A 106 8.31 -6.70 1.55
C ASN A 106 9.28 -7.90 1.64
N LEU A 107 9.95 -8.22 0.53
CA LEU A 107 10.80 -9.40 0.44
C LEU A 107 12.11 -9.21 1.16
N LEU A 108 12.87 -8.14 0.86
CA LEU A 108 14.22 -7.98 1.39
C LEU A 108 14.20 -7.60 2.88
N THR A 109 13.32 -6.67 3.28
CA THR A 109 13.14 -6.33 4.70
C THR A 109 12.50 -7.48 5.47
N GLY A 110 11.58 -8.23 4.85
CA GLY A 110 10.98 -9.43 5.44
C GLY A 110 11.96 -10.60 5.62
N ARG A 111 13.03 -10.63 4.82
CA ARG A 111 14.09 -11.65 4.89
C ARG A 111 15.20 -11.27 5.87
N SER A 112 15.45 -9.99 6.12
CA SER A 112 16.48 -9.56 7.07
C SER A 112 16.08 -9.93 8.50
N ALA A 113 16.92 -10.72 9.20
CA ALA A 113 16.66 -11.11 10.58
C ALA A 113 16.53 -9.90 11.51
N ARG A 114 17.37 -8.88 11.28
CA ARG A 114 17.34 -7.62 12.03
C ARG A 114 16.00 -6.90 11.89
N HIS A 115 15.53 -6.74 10.65
CA HIS A 115 14.26 -6.08 10.40
C HIS A 115 13.04 -6.92 10.81
N ARG A 116 13.11 -8.25 10.72
CA ARG A 116 12.07 -9.15 11.27
C ARG A 116 11.96 -9.05 12.78
N ALA A 117 13.09 -8.95 13.49
CA ALA A 117 13.10 -8.73 14.93
C ALA A 117 12.43 -7.39 15.30
N LEU A 118 12.67 -6.35 14.49
CA LEU A 118 12.08 -5.01 14.67
C LEU A 118 10.66 -4.85 14.14
N ARG A 119 10.09 -5.90 13.51
CA ARG A 119 8.78 -5.86 12.85
C ARG A 119 8.65 -4.71 11.85
N SER A 120 9.74 -4.41 11.13
CA SER A 120 9.83 -3.21 10.28
C SER A 120 8.82 -3.21 9.14
N VAL A 121 8.51 -4.37 8.56
CA VAL A 121 7.52 -4.46 7.46
C VAL A 121 6.11 -4.18 7.99
N SER A 122 5.76 -4.76 9.14
CA SER A 122 4.47 -4.51 9.80
C SER A 122 4.26 -3.03 10.13
N LYS A 123 5.32 -2.31 10.57
CA LYS A 123 5.26 -0.86 10.75
C LYS A 123 5.03 -0.13 9.42
N GLY A 124 5.70 -0.56 8.35
CA GLY A 124 5.52 -0.01 7.01
C GLY A 124 4.11 -0.18 6.45
N PHE A 125 3.42 -1.28 6.77
CA PHE A 125 2.07 -1.56 6.30
C PHE A 125 1.00 -0.54 6.73
N PHE A 126 1.24 0.28 7.75
CA PHE A 126 0.33 1.38 8.08
C PHE A 126 0.30 2.49 7.02
N ALA A 127 1.25 2.54 6.08
CA ALA A 127 1.13 3.41 4.91
C ALA A 127 -0.16 3.11 4.11
N GLU A 128 -0.60 1.84 4.10
CA GLU A 128 -1.79 1.38 3.40
C GLU A 128 -3.10 1.77 4.09
N ALA A 129 -3.06 2.26 5.34
CA ALA A 129 -4.27 2.69 6.06
C ALA A 129 -5.01 3.86 5.38
N SER A 130 -4.32 4.61 4.53
CA SER A 130 -4.90 5.70 3.74
C SER A 130 -5.66 5.22 2.49
N THR A 131 -5.44 3.98 2.03
CA THR A 131 -6.00 3.44 0.77
C THR A 131 -7.54 3.36 0.76
N PRO A 132 -8.23 2.96 1.84
CA PRO A 132 -9.69 3.00 1.88
C PRO A 132 -10.28 4.40 1.70
N PHE A 133 -9.60 5.43 2.21
CA PHE A 133 -10.02 6.82 2.08
C PHE A 133 -9.80 7.34 0.65
N LEU A 134 -8.70 6.93 0.00
CA LEU A 134 -8.49 7.18 -1.44
C LEU A 134 -9.67 6.61 -2.24
N ASN A 135 -10.05 5.37 -1.98
CA ASN A 135 -11.13 4.69 -2.70
C ASN A 135 -12.49 5.33 -2.42
N HIS A 136 -12.75 5.74 -1.18
CA HIS A 136 -13.96 6.49 -0.83
C HIS A 136 -14.05 7.83 -1.57
N TRP A 137 -12.94 8.59 -1.65
CA TRP A 137 -12.90 9.80 -2.46
C TRP A 137 -13.04 9.52 -3.96
N LYS A 138 -12.39 8.47 -4.49
CA LYS A 138 -12.51 8.10 -5.91
C LYS A 138 -13.96 7.80 -6.29
N ASN A 139 -14.75 7.23 -5.38
CA ASN A 139 -16.15 6.89 -5.62
C ASN A 139 -17.09 8.09 -5.41
N SER A 140 -16.90 8.86 -4.34
CA SER A 140 -17.81 9.98 -4.00
C SER A 140 -17.48 11.28 -4.74
N LYS A 141 -16.23 11.48 -5.15
CA LYS A 141 -15.71 12.70 -5.81
C LYS A 141 -16.00 14.00 -5.04
N SER A 142 -16.32 13.91 -3.75
CA SER A 142 -16.71 15.06 -2.94
C SER A 142 -15.49 15.74 -2.33
N TYR A 143 -15.56 17.06 -2.13
CA TYR A 143 -14.47 17.79 -1.47
C TYR A 143 -14.25 17.33 -0.01
N PRO A 144 -15.29 17.08 0.81
CA PRO A 144 -15.08 16.58 2.17
C PRO A 144 -14.36 15.23 2.21
N SER A 145 -14.73 14.28 1.35
CA SER A 145 -14.03 12.98 1.28
C SER A 145 -12.59 13.14 0.83
N TYR A 146 -12.31 14.11 -0.05
CA TYR A 146 -10.95 14.46 -0.45
C TYR A 146 -10.12 14.99 0.73
N VAL A 147 -10.68 15.92 1.52
CA VAL A 147 -10.00 16.48 2.70
C VAL A 147 -9.69 15.38 3.72
N VAL A 148 -10.63 14.47 3.98
CA VAL A 148 -10.39 13.33 4.86
C VAL A 148 -9.26 12.46 4.32
N PHE A 149 -9.31 12.09 3.03
CA PHE A 149 -8.24 11.34 2.40
C PHE A 149 -6.89 12.06 2.50
N PHE A 150 -6.85 13.37 2.26
CA PHE A 150 -5.65 14.19 2.36
C PHE A 150 -5.03 14.17 3.75
N VAL A 151 -5.84 14.32 4.79
CA VAL A 151 -5.39 14.27 6.19
C VAL A 151 -4.85 12.88 6.52
N VAL A 152 -5.59 11.81 6.20
CA VAL A 152 -5.14 10.44 6.48
C VAL A 152 -3.87 10.08 5.70
N PHE A 153 -3.77 10.48 4.42
CA PHE A 153 -2.56 10.30 3.62
C PHE A 153 -1.37 11.00 4.28
N THR A 154 -1.54 12.24 4.74
CA THR A 154 -0.49 13.00 5.43
C THR A 154 0.00 12.24 6.67
N LEU A 155 -0.91 11.80 7.53
CA LEU A 155 -0.57 11.10 8.76
C LEU A 155 0.14 9.76 8.46
N CYS A 156 -0.43 8.93 7.59
CA CYS A 156 0.02 7.56 7.34
C CYS A 156 1.25 7.45 6.43
N ARG A 157 1.41 8.37 5.46
CA ARG A 157 2.46 8.29 4.43
C ARG A 157 3.51 9.38 4.53
N VAL A 158 3.15 10.60 4.93
CA VAL A 158 4.08 11.75 4.97
C VAL A 158 4.76 11.88 6.33
N ILE A 159 4.03 11.65 7.42
CA ILE A 159 4.57 11.76 8.79
C ILE A 159 5.06 10.39 9.26
N TRP A 160 4.21 9.36 9.21
CA TRP A 160 4.53 8.05 9.74
C TRP A 160 5.72 7.39 9.02
N VAL A 161 5.80 7.45 7.69
CA VAL A 161 6.84 6.74 6.93
C VAL A 161 8.25 7.24 7.28
N PRO A 162 8.55 8.55 7.18
CA PRO A 162 9.85 9.06 7.63
C PRO A 162 10.10 8.82 9.11
N TYR A 163 9.08 8.96 9.96
CA TYR A 163 9.20 8.72 11.40
C TYR A 163 9.61 7.28 11.71
N PHE A 164 8.96 6.27 11.13
CA PHE A 164 9.32 4.88 11.41
C PHE A 164 10.69 4.51 10.84
N ILE A 165 11.08 5.07 9.69
CA ILE A 165 12.42 4.86 9.12
C ILE A 165 13.46 5.44 10.06
N TYR A 166 13.27 6.69 10.52
CA TYR A 166 14.14 7.31 11.52
C TYR A 166 14.21 6.47 12.80
N MET A 167 13.08 6.05 13.36
CA MET A 167 13.06 5.19 14.54
C MET A 167 13.79 3.87 14.29
N THR A 168 13.65 3.26 13.13
CA THR A 168 14.34 2.00 12.81
C THR A 168 15.85 2.21 12.76
N TYR A 169 16.33 3.14 11.93
CA TYR A 169 17.77 3.31 11.70
C TYR A 169 18.49 4.08 12.80
N ALA A 170 17.96 5.23 13.22
CA ALA A 170 18.63 6.07 14.21
C ALA A 170 18.52 5.51 15.63
N VAL A 171 17.35 4.98 16.00
CA VAL A 171 17.10 4.53 17.38
C VAL A 171 17.37 3.04 17.57
N HIS A 172 16.78 2.17 16.75
CA HIS A 172 16.90 0.72 16.98
C HIS A 172 18.16 0.11 16.36
N MET A 173 18.69 0.72 15.31
CA MET A 173 19.92 0.27 14.64
C MET A 173 21.15 1.11 15.03
N ASN A 174 21.02 2.04 15.99
CA ASN A 174 22.12 2.89 16.48
C ASN A 174 22.87 3.63 15.35
N GLY A 175 22.18 4.02 14.29
CA GLY A 175 22.76 4.71 13.14
C GLY A 175 23.47 3.80 12.13
N GLU A 176 23.47 2.48 12.33
CA GLU A 176 23.96 1.55 11.32
C GLU A 176 23.02 1.52 10.12
N ILE A 177 23.57 1.75 8.93
CA ILE A 177 22.84 1.79 7.68
C ILE A 177 23.11 0.49 6.91
N ASP A 178 22.06 -0.21 6.54
CA ASP A 178 22.12 -1.31 5.59
C ASP A 178 21.55 -0.92 4.21
N MET A 179 21.62 -1.83 3.25
CA MET A 179 21.17 -1.57 1.88
C MET A 179 19.65 -1.37 1.76
N LEU A 180 18.86 -1.70 2.78
CA LEU A 180 17.40 -1.56 2.78
C LEU A 180 16.96 -0.11 3.03
N ILE A 181 17.88 0.77 3.42
CA ILE A 181 17.58 2.20 3.55
C ILE A 181 17.19 2.79 2.18
N TRP A 182 17.83 2.34 1.11
CA TRP A 182 17.65 2.90 -0.24
C TRP A 182 16.23 2.68 -0.79
N PRO A 183 15.68 1.45 -0.82
CA PRO A 183 14.29 1.26 -1.22
C PRO A 183 13.31 1.96 -0.25
N SER A 184 13.68 2.11 1.03
CA SER A 184 12.85 2.84 2.00
C SER A 184 12.78 4.34 1.70
N LEU A 185 13.92 4.94 1.35
CA LEU A 185 14.00 6.34 0.91
C LEU A 185 13.31 6.54 -0.44
N ALA A 186 13.47 5.62 -1.39
CA ALA A 186 12.76 5.65 -2.66
C ALA A 186 11.23 5.63 -2.44
N PHE A 187 10.77 4.81 -1.50
CA PHE A 187 9.36 4.78 -1.11
C PHE A 187 8.90 6.11 -0.51
N CYS A 188 9.69 6.73 0.38
CA CYS A 188 9.41 8.07 0.90
C CYS A 188 9.28 9.11 -0.21
N VAL A 189 10.24 9.17 -1.13
CA VAL A 189 10.23 10.10 -2.27
C VAL A 189 8.97 9.90 -3.10
N LEU A 190 8.58 8.65 -3.37
CA LEU A 190 7.34 8.34 -4.08
C LEU A 190 6.10 8.90 -3.34
N GLN A 191 6.04 8.76 -2.01
CA GLN A 191 4.94 9.34 -1.21
C GLN A 191 4.91 10.87 -1.33
N PHE A 192 6.06 11.55 -1.31
CA PHE A 192 6.12 13.00 -1.50
C PHE A 192 5.70 13.44 -2.90
N VAL A 193 6.03 12.67 -3.94
CA VAL A 193 5.55 12.94 -5.32
C VAL A 193 4.02 12.89 -5.39
N TRP A 194 3.41 11.89 -4.77
CA TRP A 194 1.95 11.81 -4.69
C TRP A 194 1.35 12.91 -3.82
N TYR A 195 1.98 13.23 -2.69
CA TYR A 195 1.55 14.32 -1.83
C TYR A 195 1.57 15.68 -2.54
N ALA A 196 2.61 15.98 -3.33
CA ALA A 196 2.69 17.19 -4.13
C ALA A 196 1.55 17.29 -5.15
N LYS A 197 1.17 16.16 -5.78
CA LYS A 197 -0.02 16.11 -6.66
C LYS A 197 -1.30 16.41 -5.88
N MET A 198 -1.43 15.87 -4.66
CA MET A 198 -2.58 16.13 -3.79
C MET A 198 -2.67 17.59 -3.36
N CYS A 199 -1.56 18.23 -2.95
CA CYS A 199 -1.55 19.66 -2.61
C CYS A 199 -2.06 20.53 -3.76
N ARG A 200 -1.67 20.21 -5.01
CA ARG A 200 -2.19 20.92 -6.19
C ARG A 200 -3.70 20.80 -6.34
N ILE A 201 -4.26 19.62 -6.04
CA ILE A 201 -5.71 19.38 -6.09
C ILE A 201 -6.41 20.12 -4.95
N VAL A 202 -5.84 20.18 -3.74
CA VAL A 202 -6.42 20.96 -2.61
C VAL A 202 -6.53 22.44 -2.99
N VAL A 203 -5.44 23.03 -3.51
CA VAL A 203 -5.39 24.46 -3.83
C VAL A 203 -6.27 24.82 -5.03
N ASN A 204 -6.42 23.91 -6.00
CA ASN A 204 -7.16 24.15 -7.23
C ASN A 204 -8.48 23.37 -7.31
N TYR A 205 -9.08 23.00 -6.17
CA TYR A 205 -10.28 22.16 -6.17
C TYR A 205 -11.46 22.92 -6.78
N LYS A 206 -11.69 22.75 -8.08
CA LYS A 206 -12.92 23.17 -8.75
C LYS A 206 -13.91 22.02 -8.62
N LEU A 207 -14.99 22.24 -7.86
CA LEU A 207 -16.10 21.29 -7.78
C LEU A 207 -16.57 20.93 -9.21
N PRO A 208 -16.91 19.65 -9.50
CA PRO A 208 -17.57 19.30 -10.75
C PRO A 208 -18.83 20.16 -10.88
N LYS A 209 -18.98 20.85 -12.03
CA LYS A 209 -20.11 21.78 -12.28
C LYS A 209 -21.48 21.13 -12.05
N GLU A 210 -21.57 19.82 -12.26
CA GLU A 210 -22.77 18.99 -12.05
C GLU A 210 -23.29 19.04 -10.60
N VAL A 211 -22.42 19.18 -9.59
CA VAL A 211 -22.81 19.26 -8.17
C VAL A 211 -23.32 20.66 -7.81
N MET A 212 -22.76 21.70 -8.44
CA MET A 212 -23.25 23.07 -8.26
C MET A 212 -24.67 23.20 -8.85
N GLU A 213 -24.91 22.63 -10.03
CA GLU A 213 -26.23 22.68 -10.69
C GLU A 213 -27.32 21.91 -9.94
N GLN A 214 -26.99 20.85 -9.20
CA GLN A 214 -27.94 20.14 -8.34
C GLN A 214 -28.28 20.94 -7.08
N SER A 215 -27.29 21.56 -6.41
CA SER A 215 -27.55 22.39 -5.23
C SER A 215 -28.39 23.63 -5.53
N SER A 216 -28.30 24.16 -6.75
CA SER A 216 -29.11 25.31 -7.21
C SER A 216 -30.52 24.95 -7.66
N LYS A 217 -30.84 23.66 -7.80
CA LYS A 217 -32.20 23.16 -8.11
C LYS A 217 -32.96 22.71 -6.88
N GLU A 218 -32.27 22.56 -5.74
CA GLU A 218 -32.85 22.22 -4.44
C GLU A 218 -33.08 23.46 -3.54
N GLN A 219 -32.72 24.66 -4.01
CA GLN A 219 -33.07 25.96 -3.42
C GLN A 219 -34.18 26.64 -4.22
#